data_AF-A0A3A9VJI7-F1
#
_entry.id   AF-A0A3A9VJI7-F1
#
_cell.length_a   1.000
_cell.length_b   1.000
_cell.length_c   1.000
_cell.angle_alpha   90.00
_cell.angle_beta   90.00
_cell.angle_gamma   90.00
#
_symmetry.space_group_name_H-M   'P 1'
#
loop_
_entity.id
_entity.type
_entity.pdbx_description
1 polymer ?
#
loop_
_entity_poly.entity_id
_entity_poly.type
_entity_poly.pdbx_seq_one_letter_code
_entity_poly.pdbx_strand_id
1 'polypeptide(L)'
;MKIDENMIKEYIQKALVAHCIQIRDHRNNVLVLNKGVFSFNNHQQPKTIASIETIFLDAFKLTRSIKLDNLEYIRKGSRWYIKNE
;
A
#
# COMPACT_ATOMS: atom_id res chain seq x y z
N MET A 1 -7.90 -12.11 -9.32
CA MET A 1 -6.73 -12.02 -8.42
C MET A 1 -7.20 -11.56 -7.06
N LYS A 2 -6.66 -12.13 -5.97
CA LYS A 2 -7.07 -11.80 -4.60
C LYS A 2 -5.95 -10.99 -3.94
N ILE A 3 -6.18 -9.69 -3.75
CA ILE A 3 -5.38 -8.90 -2.82
C ILE A 3 -6.07 -9.01 -1.47
N ASP A 4 -5.36 -9.55 -0.48
CA ASP A 4 -5.81 -9.68 0.90
C ASP A 4 -4.75 -9.17 1.88
N GLU A 5 -5.08 -9.17 3.17
CA GLU A 5 -4.21 -8.62 4.22
C GLU A 5 -2.83 -9.30 4.26
N ASN A 6 -2.76 -10.61 3.97
CA ASN A 6 -1.49 -11.34 3.97
C ASN A 6 -0.56 -10.84 2.86
N MET A 7 -1.10 -10.61 1.66
CA MET A 7 -0.34 -10.04 0.55
C MET A 7 0.18 -8.63 0.88
N ILE A 8 -0.62 -7.80 1.56
CA ILE A 8 -0.20 -6.46 1.99
C ILE A 8 0.94 -6.55 3.01
N LYS A 9 0.85 -7.43 4.01
CA LYS A 9 1.92 -7.65 4.99
C LYS A 9 3.22 -8.09 4.32
N GLU A 10 3.15 -9.03 3.38
CA GLU A 10 4.32 -9.49 2.62
C GLU A 10 4.97 -8.34 1.85
N TYR A 11 4.16 -7.51 1.18
CA TYR A 11 4.68 -6.36 0.43
C TYR A 11 5.25 -5.26 1.32
N ILE A 12 4.72 -5.07 2.53
CA ILE A 12 5.32 -4.16 3.52
C ILE A 12 6.73 -4.65 3.88
N GLN A 13 6.89 -5.94 4.20
CA GLN A 13 8.20 -6.51 4.53
C GLN A 13 9.20 -6.36 3.38
N LYS A 14 8.75 -6.65 2.14
CA LYS A 14 9.55 -6.44 0.92
C LYS A 14 9.92 -4.97 0.72
N ALA A 15 9.00 -4.05 0.99
CA ALA A 15 9.18 -2.62 0.80
C ALA A 15 10.04 -1.97 1.90
N LEU A 16 10.27 -2.64 3.03
CA LEU A 16 11.29 -2.22 4.00
C LEU A 16 12.72 -2.33 3.44
N VAL A 17 12.96 -3.19 2.44
CA VAL A 17 14.29 -3.47 1.90
C VAL A 17 14.48 -2.89 0.50
N ALA A 18 13.66 -3.32 -0.47
CA ALA A 18 13.93 -3.06 -1.89
C ALA A 18 12.71 -2.64 -2.72
N HIS A 19 11.50 -2.96 -2.24
CA HIS A 19 10.26 -2.78 -2.99
C HIS A 19 9.54 -1.47 -2.62
N CYS A 20 8.43 -1.23 -3.33
CA CYS A 20 7.53 -0.11 -3.07
C CYS A 20 6.08 -0.58 -2.94
N ILE A 21 5.41 -0.13 -1.89
CA ILE A 21 3.95 -0.23 -1.75
C ILE A 21 3.37 1.17 -1.60
N GLN A 22 2.33 1.45 -2.37
CA GLN A 22 1.56 2.68 -2.28
C GLN A 22 0.07 2.36 -2.16
N ILE A 23 -0.60 3.01 -1.20
CA ILE A 23 -2.04 2.95 -1.04
C ILE A 23 -2.59 4.37 -1.17
N ARG A 24 -3.64 4.53 -1.98
CA ARG A 24 -4.43 5.77 -2.02
C ARG A 24 -5.78 5.54 -1.35
N ASP A 25 -6.04 6.17 -0.21
CA ASP A 25 -7.31 6.00 0.47
C ASP A 25 -8.47 6.74 -0.25
N HIS A 26 -9.69 6.60 0.28
CA HIS A 26 -10.89 7.25 -0.27
C HIS A 26 -10.87 8.80 -0.16
N ARG A 27 -10.01 9.37 0.67
CA ARG A 27 -9.81 10.83 0.84
C ARG A 27 -8.68 11.35 -0.03
N ASN A 28 -8.17 10.53 -0.95
CA ASN A 28 -6.99 10.80 -1.77
C ASN A 28 -5.69 10.98 -0.99
N ASN A 29 -5.62 10.55 0.28
CA ASN A 29 -4.34 10.48 0.96
C ASN A 29 -3.47 9.39 0.34
N VAL A 30 -2.19 9.66 0.20
CA VAL A 30 -1.21 8.75 -0.40
C VAL A 30 -0.24 8.28 0.67
N LEU A 31 -0.31 7.00 0.97
CA LEU A 31 0.63 6.29 1.83
C LEU A 31 1.65 5.59 0.94
N VAL A 32 2.94 5.81 1.19
CA VAL A 32 4.02 5.16 0.44
C VAL A 32 5.03 4.58 1.43
N LEU A 33 5.42 3.34 1.20
CA LEU A 33 6.61 2.75 1.80
C LEU A 33 7.51 2.32 0.65
N ASN A 34 8.69 2.92 0.57
CA ASN A 34 9.65 2.69 -0.50
C ASN A 34 11.03 2.50 0.10
N LYS A 35 11.58 1.28 0.01
CA LYS A 35 12.93 0.94 0.50
C LYS A 35 13.17 1.41 1.95
N GLY A 36 12.20 1.14 2.83
CA GLY A 36 12.25 1.50 4.26
C GLY A 36 11.81 2.94 4.58
N VAL A 37 11.59 3.79 3.58
CA VAL A 37 11.14 5.17 3.78
C VAL A 37 9.62 5.24 3.74
N PHE A 38 9.00 5.49 4.90
CA PHE A 38 7.57 5.76 5.00
C PHE A 38 7.26 7.24 4.71
N SER A 39 6.29 7.48 3.86
CA SER A 39 5.78 8.81 3.52
C SER A 39 4.25 8.85 3.54
N PHE A 40 3.70 9.94 4.05
CA PHE A 40 2.28 10.25 4.02
C PHE A 40 2.08 11.57 3.29
N ASN A 41 1.30 11.58 2.21
CA ASN A 41 1.07 12.74 1.35
C ASN A 41 2.38 13.41 0.91
N ASN A 42 3.36 12.60 0.47
CA ASN A 42 4.71 13.02 0.07
C ASN A 42 5.59 13.60 1.20
N HIS A 43 5.13 13.58 2.44
CA HIS A 43 5.93 13.95 3.60
C HIS A 43 6.49 12.69 4.27
N GLN A 44 7.82 12.60 4.37
CA GLN A 44 8.48 11.52 5.08
C GLN A 44 8.15 11.61 6.58
N GLN A 45 7.78 10.48 7.16
CA GLN A 45 7.48 10.38 8.58
C GLN A 45 8.16 9.13 9.14
N PRO A 46 9.19 9.25 9.99
CA PRO A 46 9.75 8.07 10.63
C PRO A 46 8.70 7.42 11.54
N LYS A 47 8.47 6.12 11.35
CA LYS A 47 7.52 5.30 12.10
C LYS A 47 8.16 3.93 12.37
N THR A 48 7.70 3.26 13.43
CA THR A 48 8.11 1.87 13.68
C THR A 48 7.46 0.93 12.67
N ILE A 49 8.07 -0.24 12.45
CA ILE A 49 7.54 -1.27 11.54
C ILE A 49 6.10 -1.65 11.93
N ALA A 50 5.84 -1.85 13.22
CA ALA A 50 4.51 -2.17 13.73
C ALA A 50 3.48 -1.07 13.41
N SER A 51 3.86 0.21 13.57
CA SER A 51 2.98 1.33 13.19
C SER A 51 2.73 1.38 11.69
N ILE A 52 3.75 1.14 10.87
CA ILE A 52 3.62 1.11 9.41
C ILE A 52 2.64 0.00 9.01
N GLU A 53 2.78 -1.21 9.56
CA GLU A 53 1.89 -2.33 9.28
C GLU A 53 0.43 -1.99 9.59
N THR A 54 0.15 -1.49 10.80
CA THR A 54 -1.21 -1.09 11.20
C THR A 54 -1.80 -0.03 10.26
N ILE A 55 -1.02 1.01 9.92
CA ILE A 55 -1.47 2.10 9.04
C ILE A 55 -1.84 1.56 7.65
N PHE A 56 -0.99 0.70 7.06
CA PHE A 56 -1.26 0.14 5.74
C PHE A 56 -2.45 -0.80 5.73
N LEU A 57 -2.64 -1.61 6.78
CA LEU A 57 -3.80 -2.51 6.89
C LEU A 57 -5.11 -1.74 7.04
N ASP A 58 -5.12 -0.66 7.82
CA ASP A 58 -6.32 0.17 7.95
C ASP A 58 -6.62 0.94 6.67
N ALA A 59 -5.58 1.45 5.99
CA ALA A 59 -5.74 2.06 4.67
C ALA A 59 -6.23 1.05 3.62
N PHE A 60 -5.77 -0.20 3.69
CA PHE A 60 -6.18 -1.28 2.79
C PHE A 60 -7.70 -1.56 2.85
N LYS A 61 -8.31 -1.49 4.03
CA LYS A 61 -9.77 -1.69 4.18
C LYS A 61 -10.59 -0.64 3.44
N LEU A 62 -10.05 0.59 3.33
CA LEU A 62 -10.76 1.76 2.84
C LEU A 62 -10.36 2.18 1.42
N THR A 63 -9.26 1.66 0.90
CA THR A 63 -8.72 2.04 -0.40
C THR A 63 -9.47 1.38 -1.56
N ARG A 64 -9.46 2.07 -2.70
CA ARG A 64 -9.84 1.53 -4.01
C ARG A 64 -8.67 1.42 -4.98
N SER A 65 -7.45 1.80 -4.58
CA SER A 65 -6.28 1.80 -5.45
C SER A 65 -5.01 1.49 -4.65
N ILE A 66 -4.31 0.46 -5.10
CA ILE A 66 -3.06 -0.01 -4.50
C ILE A 66 -2.05 -0.17 -5.62
N LYS A 67 -0.82 0.28 -5.39
CA LYS A 67 0.28 0.05 -6.30
C LYS A 67 1.35 -0.77 -5.57
N LEU A 68 1.69 -1.91 -6.15
CA LEU A 68 2.71 -2.84 -5.66
C LEU A 68 3.82 -2.86 -6.72
N ASP A 69 4.94 -2.20 -6.42
CA ASP A 69 5.99 -1.89 -7.39
C ASP A 69 5.45 -1.23 -8.67
N ASN A 70 5.52 -1.93 -9.79
CA ASN A 70 5.10 -1.45 -11.11
C ASN A 70 3.64 -1.80 -11.43
N LEU A 71 2.97 -2.61 -10.60
CA LEU A 71 1.60 -3.06 -10.82
C LEU A 71 0.63 -2.17 -10.06
N GLU A 72 -0.28 -1.52 -10.78
CA GLU A 72 -1.37 -0.74 -10.20
C GLU A 72 -2.66 -1.57 -10.21
N TYR A 73 -3.29 -1.69 -9.05
CA TYR A 73 -4.54 -2.41 -8.85
C TYR A 73 -5.66 -1.45 -8.46
N ILE A 74 -6.84 -1.66 -9.03
CA ILE A 74 -8.06 -0.91 -8.72
C ILE A 74 -9.14 -1.87 -8.23
N ARG A 75 -9.84 -1.45 -7.17
CA ARG A 75 -10.99 -2.16 -6.63
C ARG A 75 -12.28 -1.67 -7.31
N LYS A 76 -13.00 -2.56 -8.00
CA LYS A 76 -14.37 -2.32 -8.49
C LYS A 76 -15.31 -3.30 -7.77
N GLY A 77 -16.11 -2.78 -6.84
CA GLY A 77 -16.94 -3.60 -5.94
C GLY A 77 -16.08 -4.42 -4.97
N SER A 78 -16.29 -5.74 -4.94
CA SER A 78 -15.52 -6.68 -4.11
C SER A 78 -14.25 -7.21 -4.79
N ARG A 79 -14.01 -6.87 -6.07
CA ARG A 79 -12.94 -7.46 -6.88
C ARG A 79 -11.83 -6.45 -7.18
N TRP A 80 -10.60 -6.96 -7.20
CA TRP A 80 -9.40 -6.24 -7.62
C TRP A 80 -9.07 -6.54 -9.08
N TYR A 81 -8.70 -5.49 -9.82
CA TYR A 81 -8.34 -5.52 -11.24
C TYR A 81 -6.98 -4.86 -11.41
N ILE A 82 -6.15 -5.40 -12.31
CA ILE A 82 -4.91 -4.74 -12.72
C ILE A 82 -5.31 -3.61 -13.68
N LYS A 83 -4.78 -2.40 -13.45
CA LYS A 83 -5.06 -1.21 -14.25
C LYS A 83 -4.20 -1.14 -15.51
N ASN A 84 -2.97 -1.69 -15.45
CA ASN A 84 -2.02 -1.67 -16.55
C ASN A 84 -1.49 -3.11 -16.77
N GLU A 85 -1.90 -3.72 -17.88
CA GLU A 85 -1.00 -4.59 -18.65
C GLU A 85 -0.18 -3.71 -19.60
#